data_AF-A0A3D1AFB4-F1
#
_entry.id   AF-A0A3D1AFB4-F1
#
_cell.length_a   1.000
_cell.length_b   1.000
_cell.length_c   1.000
_cell.angle_alpha   90.00
_cell.angle_beta   90.00
_cell.angle_gamma   90.00
#
_symmetry.space_group_name_H-M   'P 1'
#
loop_
_entity.id
_entity.type
_entity.pdbx_description
1 polymer ?
#
loop_
_entity_poly.entity_id
_entity_poly.type
_entity_poly.pdbx_seq_one_letter_code
_entity_poly.pdbx_strand_id
1 'polypeptide(L)'
;NNIFTYHNLGASNLLANRPVSSNFTASSLMSYFVRANYTYAGKYYATATARYDGSSKFSDGNRWGIFPSFSLAWNVAEEDFMKDQNIFDLLKMRFGFGMVGNQEIDDYSFLTLYKPSVTEGETTYVPDNKKGNGEISWEAQRQFNLGIDMGFLSNKIRASVDLFHITNDDLLMTRDINTSSGFKTMVENVGA
;
A
#
# COMPACT_ATOMS: atom_id res chain seq x y z
N ASN A 1 -18.25 28.13 -9.52
CA ASN A 1 -17.17 27.19 -9.91
C ASN A 1 -16.27 27.86 -10.91
N ASN A 2 -15.10 28.32 -10.47
CA ASN A 2 -14.19 29.15 -11.27
C ASN A 2 -13.17 28.23 -11.95
N ILE A 3 -13.46 27.85 -13.20
CA ILE A 3 -12.75 26.80 -13.98
C ILE A 3 -11.43 27.31 -14.61
N PHE A 4 -11.15 28.63 -14.46
CA PHE A 4 -10.05 29.36 -15.13
C PHE A 4 -9.07 29.99 -14.12
N THR A 5 -8.67 29.22 -13.11
CA THR A 5 -7.65 29.59 -12.12
C THR A 5 -6.23 29.28 -12.60
N TYR A 6 -5.21 29.75 -11.89
CA TYR A 6 -3.79 29.63 -12.29
C TYR A 6 -3.26 28.19 -12.44
N HIS A 7 -3.99 27.19 -11.91
CA HIS A 7 -3.64 25.78 -12.02
C HIS A 7 -4.25 25.07 -13.24
N ASN A 8 -4.88 25.80 -14.17
CA ASN A 8 -5.41 25.25 -15.41
C ASN A 8 -5.10 26.15 -16.63
N LEU A 9 -3.83 26.54 -16.82
CA LEU A 9 -3.39 27.41 -17.92
C LEU A 9 -3.54 26.77 -19.31
N GLY A 10 -3.71 25.45 -19.36
CA GLY A 10 -4.00 24.69 -20.58
C GLY A 10 -5.39 24.93 -21.15
N ALA A 11 -6.26 25.69 -20.48
CA ALA A 11 -7.56 26.11 -21.01
C ALA A 11 -7.49 27.41 -21.86
N SER A 12 -6.28 27.90 -22.18
CA SER A 12 -6.10 29.08 -23.05
C SER A 12 -6.45 28.77 -24.50
N ASN A 13 -7.22 29.63 -25.17
CA ASN A 13 -7.54 29.48 -26.59
C ASN A 13 -6.38 29.85 -27.53
N LEU A 14 -5.28 30.42 -27.02
CA LEU A 14 -4.09 30.82 -27.79
C LEU A 14 -2.93 29.80 -27.73
N LEU A 15 -3.20 28.54 -27.36
CA LEU A 15 -2.16 27.49 -27.27
C LEU A 15 -1.35 27.28 -28.55
N ALA A 16 -1.93 27.58 -29.73
CA ALA A 16 -1.25 27.52 -31.01
C ALA A 16 -0.09 28.52 -31.15
N ASN A 17 -0.13 29.65 -30.42
CA ASN A 17 0.90 30.68 -30.44
C ASN A 17 1.97 30.47 -29.35
N ARG A 18 1.58 29.90 -28.20
CA ARG A 18 2.50 29.49 -27.13
C ARG A 18 1.87 28.39 -26.29
N PRO A 19 2.43 27.17 -26.28
CA PRO A 19 1.94 26.12 -25.39
C PRO A 19 2.26 26.49 -23.94
N VAL A 20 1.22 26.60 -23.12
CA VAL A 20 1.32 26.84 -21.67
C VAL A 20 0.43 25.83 -20.99
N SER A 21 0.93 25.14 -19.96
CA SER A 21 0.14 24.22 -19.16
C SER A 21 0.44 24.42 -17.68
N SER A 22 -0.53 24.09 -16.84
CA SER A 22 -0.37 23.92 -15.41
C SER A 22 -1.31 22.83 -14.93
N ASN A 23 -0.97 22.19 -13.82
CA ASN A 23 -1.78 21.16 -13.18
C ASN A 23 -1.67 21.33 -11.67
N PHE A 24 -2.67 20.85 -10.92
CA PHE A 24 -2.64 20.78 -9.47
C PHE A 24 -3.26 19.47 -9.01
N THR A 25 -2.53 18.75 -8.16
CA THR A 25 -3.02 17.55 -7.48
C THR A 25 -2.72 17.66 -6.00
N ALA A 26 -3.57 17.05 -5.17
CA ALA A 26 -3.38 17.00 -3.74
C ALA A 26 -3.91 15.67 -3.19
N SER A 27 -3.10 15.05 -2.33
CA SER A 27 -3.48 13.87 -1.57
C SER A 27 -3.05 13.99 -0.12
N SER A 28 -3.75 13.27 0.76
CA SER A 28 -3.48 13.20 2.18
C SER A 28 -3.69 11.79 2.70
N LEU A 29 -2.85 11.39 3.65
CA LEU A 29 -2.94 10.12 4.38
C LEU A 29 -3.07 10.42 5.87
N MET A 30 -4.01 9.77 6.54
CA MET A 30 -4.20 9.84 7.98
C MET A 30 -4.11 8.42 8.57
N SER A 31 -3.38 8.27 9.67
CA SER A 31 -3.08 6.95 10.24
C SER A 31 -3.27 6.93 11.74
N TYR A 32 -3.90 5.87 12.24
CA TYR A 32 -3.89 5.49 13.66
C TYR A 32 -3.18 4.15 13.80
N PHE A 33 -2.33 4.00 14.81
CA PHE A 33 -1.70 2.71 15.07
C PHE A 33 -1.60 2.43 16.57
N VAL A 34 -1.68 1.14 16.89
CA VAL A 34 -1.41 0.62 18.24
C VAL A 34 -0.47 -0.57 18.12
N ARG A 35 0.50 -0.65 19.04
CA ARG A 35 1.43 -1.77 19.14
C ARG A 35 1.59 -2.19 20.58
N ALA A 36 1.42 -3.48 20.84
CA ALA A 36 1.70 -4.11 22.12
C ALA A 36 2.87 -5.08 21.94
N ASN A 37 3.82 -5.04 22.88
CA ASN A 37 4.91 -6.00 22.97
C ASN A 37 4.84 -6.68 24.34
N TYR A 38 5.08 -7.99 24.35
CA TYR A 38 5.11 -8.78 25.56
C TYR A 38 6.32 -9.72 25.53
N THR A 39 7.03 -9.76 26.65
CA THR A 39 8.18 -10.64 26.83
C THR A 39 7.97 -11.44 28.11
N TYR A 40 8.05 -12.76 28.01
CA TYR A 40 7.95 -13.66 29.15
C TYR A 40 9.26 -14.43 29.36
N ALA A 41 9.74 -14.40 30.61
CA ALA A 41 10.95 -15.11 31.06
C ALA A 41 12.21 -14.88 30.21
N GLY A 42 12.28 -13.77 29.46
CA GLY A 42 13.39 -13.48 28.55
C GLY A 42 13.51 -14.43 27.34
N LYS A 43 12.54 -15.34 27.12
CA LYS A 43 12.63 -16.37 26.09
C LYS A 43 11.43 -16.46 25.15
N TYR A 44 10.26 -15.96 25.55
CA TYR A 44 9.10 -15.83 24.67
C TYR A 44 8.81 -14.36 24.40
N TYR A 45 8.63 -14.02 23.13
CA TYR A 45 8.35 -12.68 22.67
C TYR A 45 7.08 -12.71 21.84
N ALA A 46 6.18 -11.79 22.09
CA ALA A 46 4.97 -11.60 21.32
C ALA A 46 4.81 -10.11 20.98
N THR A 47 4.49 -9.81 19.73
CA THR A 47 4.17 -8.47 19.26
C THR A 47 2.87 -8.52 18.49
N ALA A 48 1.93 -7.64 18.83
CA ALA A 48 0.73 -7.41 18.06
C ALA A 48 0.67 -5.94 17.66
N THR A 49 0.35 -5.66 16.40
CA THR A 49 0.15 -4.30 15.90
C THR A 49 -1.18 -4.26 15.14
N ALA A 50 -1.92 -3.17 15.26
CA ALA A 50 -3.02 -2.86 14.37
C ALA A 50 -2.85 -1.43 13.87
N ARG A 51 -2.99 -1.24 12.55
CA ARG A 51 -3.00 0.06 11.90
C ARG A 51 -4.34 0.30 11.23
N TYR A 52 -4.85 1.52 11.32
CA TYR A 52 -6.04 1.98 10.62
C TYR A 52 -5.62 3.20 9.79
N ASP A 53 -5.48 2.99 8.49
CA ASP A 53 -4.91 3.97 7.56
C ASP A 53 -6.01 4.48 6.61
N GLY A 54 -6.07 5.79 6.42
CA GLY A 54 -7.10 6.52 5.67
C GLY A 54 -6.48 7.36 4.56
N SER A 55 -6.83 7.11 3.30
CA SER A 55 -6.30 7.82 2.13
C SER A 55 -7.36 8.63 1.41
N SER A 56 -7.02 9.87 1.02
CA SER A 56 -7.90 10.72 0.20
C SER A 56 -7.98 10.29 -1.27
N LYS A 57 -7.17 9.31 -1.70
CA LYS A 57 -7.19 8.79 -3.08
C LYS A 57 -8.38 7.88 -3.36
N PHE A 58 -9.08 7.43 -2.32
CA PHE A 58 -10.30 6.63 -2.43
C PHE A 58 -11.56 7.47 -2.17
N SER A 59 -12.69 6.97 -2.67
CA SER A 59 -14.02 7.57 -2.48
C SER A 59 -14.45 7.59 -1.01
N ASP A 60 -15.41 8.46 -0.68
CA ASP A 60 -16.09 8.41 0.62
C ASP A 60 -16.71 7.03 0.82
N GLY A 61 -16.34 6.34 1.90
CA GLY A 61 -16.70 4.94 2.18
C GLY A 61 -15.52 3.97 2.12
N ASN A 62 -14.60 4.16 1.17
CA ASN A 62 -13.47 3.25 0.95
C ASN A 62 -12.11 3.81 1.41
N ARG A 63 -12.10 5.03 1.97
CA ARG A 63 -10.87 5.71 2.41
C ARG A 63 -10.05 4.92 3.40
N TRP A 64 -10.69 4.15 4.28
CA TRP A 64 -10.05 3.55 5.43
C TRP A 64 -9.87 2.04 5.31
N GLY A 65 -8.66 1.56 5.64
CA GLY A 65 -8.32 0.14 5.71
C GLY A 65 -7.68 -0.21 7.05
N ILE A 66 -7.89 -1.44 7.52
CA ILE A 66 -7.25 -1.97 8.73
C ILE A 66 -6.19 -3.03 8.39
N PHE A 67 -4.99 -2.86 8.93
CA PHE A 67 -3.82 -3.66 8.61
C PHE A 67 -3.20 -4.22 9.90
N PRO A 68 -3.67 -5.39 10.37
CA PRO A 68 -3.13 -6.04 11.56
C PRO A 68 -1.82 -6.79 11.27
N SER A 69 -0.99 -6.94 12.29
CA SER A 69 0.14 -7.85 12.27
C SER A 69 0.42 -8.46 13.64
N PHE A 70 1.01 -9.64 13.63
CA PHE A 70 1.33 -10.43 14.78
C PHE A 70 2.68 -11.14 14.59
N SER A 71 3.48 -11.20 15.63
CA SER A 71 4.74 -11.94 15.63
C SER A 71 4.95 -12.64 16.96
N LEU A 72 5.47 -13.86 16.88
CA LEU A 72 5.94 -14.64 18.01
C LEU A 72 7.41 -14.99 17.78
N ALA A 73 8.20 -14.96 18.84
CA ALA A 73 9.52 -15.55 18.83
C ALA A 73 9.75 -16.35 20.11
N TRP A 74 10.45 -17.46 19.98
CA TRP A 74 10.81 -18.34 21.07
C TRP A 74 12.30 -18.64 21.00
N ASN A 75 13.04 -18.19 22.01
CA ASN A 75 14.44 -18.52 22.20
C ASN A 75 14.56 -19.86 22.95
N VAL A 76 14.69 -20.93 22.18
CA VAL A 76 14.80 -22.31 22.66
C VAL A 76 16.09 -22.52 23.44
N ALA A 77 17.17 -21.80 23.11
CA ALA A 77 18.45 -21.91 23.81
C ALA A 77 18.38 -21.49 25.30
N GLU A 78 17.36 -20.73 25.70
CA GLU A 78 17.12 -20.32 27.09
C GLU A 78 16.24 -21.32 27.88
N GLU A 79 15.85 -22.43 27.26
CA GLU A 79 15.09 -23.48 27.94
C GLU A 79 15.98 -24.33 28.85
N ASP A 80 15.42 -24.80 29.97
CA ASP A 80 16.17 -25.60 30.94
C ASP A 80 16.74 -26.88 30.32
N PHE A 81 16.03 -27.50 29.37
CA PHE A 81 16.49 -28.69 28.65
C PHE A 81 17.59 -28.41 27.61
N MET A 82 17.85 -27.14 27.28
CA MET A 82 18.92 -26.73 26.37
C MET A 82 20.15 -26.18 27.10
N LYS A 83 20.17 -26.18 28.43
CA LYS A 83 21.30 -25.64 29.21
C LYS A 83 22.56 -26.50 29.14
N ASP A 84 22.41 -27.81 28.95
CA ASP A 84 23.52 -28.76 28.99
C ASP A 84 24.21 -28.98 27.62
N GLN A 85 23.66 -28.42 26.53
CA GLN A 85 24.27 -28.53 25.19
C GLN A 85 25.28 -27.39 24.92
N ASN A 86 26.31 -27.68 24.12
CA ASN A 86 27.38 -26.73 23.77
C ASN A 86 27.40 -26.35 22.27
N ILE A 87 26.33 -26.67 21.54
CA ILE A 87 26.25 -26.49 20.10
C ILE A 87 25.71 -25.10 19.77
N PHE A 88 24.56 -24.72 20.36
CA PHE A 88 23.84 -23.50 20.08
C PHE A 88 24.02 -22.50 21.22
N ASP A 89 24.63 -21.34 20.94
CA ASP A 89 24.60 -20.17 21.81
C ASP A 89 23.30 -19.36 21.65
N LEU A 90 22.64 -19.55 20.51
CA LEU A 90 21.34 -18.98 20.18
C LEU A 90 20.58 -20.00 19.33
N LEU A 91 19.33 -20.24 19.67
CA LEU A 91 18.39 -20.97 18.83
C LEU A 91 17.02 -20.33 19.00
N LYS A 92 16.66 -19.45 18.07
CA LYS A 92 15.40 -18.69 18.13
C LYS A 92 14.53 -19.03 16.94
N MET A 93 13.31 -19.48 17.22
CA MET A 93 12.28 -19.63 16.20
C MET A 93 11.43 -18.37 16.14
N ARG A 94 11.15 -17.89 14.93
CA ARG A 94 10.34 -16.70 14.65
C ARG A 94 9.14 -17.10 13.80
N PHE A 95 7.99 -16.58 14.18
CA PHE A 95 6.73 -16.68 13.45
C PHE A 95 6.18 -15.27 13.26
N GLY A 96 5.68 -14.97 12.07
CA GLY A 96 5.09 -13.67 11.77
C GLY A 96 3.95 -13.78 10.78
N PHE A 97 2.90 -13.01 11.01
CA PHE A 97 1.83 -12.74 10.06
C PHE A 97 1.58 -11.23 10.04
N GLY A 98 1.37 -10.66 8.86
CA GLY A 98 1.03 -9.24 8.75
C GLY A 98 0.26 -8.92 7.48
N MET A 99 -0.53 -7.87 7.56
CA MET A 99 -1.19 -7.25 6.42
C MET A 99 -0.63 -5.85 6.22
N VAL A 100 -0.45 -5.44 4.97
CA VAL A 100 0.00 -4.10 4.58
C VAL A 100 -0.91 -3.60 3.46
N GLY A 101 -1.35 -2.36 3.56
CA GLY A 101 -2.17 -1.71 2.54
C GLY A 101 -1.33 -1.00 1.49
N ASN A 102 -1.72 -1.16 0.22
CA ASN A 102 -1.25 -0.37 -0.90
C ASN A 102 -2.35 0.59 -1.38
N GLN A 103 -1.94 1.83 -1.70
CA GLN A 103 -2.80 2.89 -2.24
C GLN A 103 -2.16 3.58 -3.46
N GLU A 104 -1.16 2.96 -4.08
CA GLU A 104 -0.38 3.57 -5.15
C GLU A 104 -1.14 3.63 -6.48
N ILE A 105 -2.09 4.55 -6.53
CA ILE A 105 -2.91 4.92 -7.68
C ILE A 105 -2.85 6.43 -7.91
N ASP A 106 -3.30 6.87 -9.09
CA ASP A 106 -3.43 8.29 -9.39
C ASP A 106 -4.42 8.97 -8.43
N ASP A 107 -4.12 10.21 -8.04
CA ASP A 107 -5.05 11.04 -7.28
C ASP A 107 -6.39 11.17 -8.03
N TYR A 108 -7.49 11.14 -7.28
CA TYR A 108 -8.84 11.27 -7.83
C TYR A 108 -9.27 10.16 -8.80
N SER A 109 -8.65 8.99 -8.80
CA SER A 109 -9.04 7.84 -9.63
C SER A 109 -10.51 7.39 -9.43
N PHE A 110 -11.15 7.80 -8.33
CA PHE A 110 -12.57 7.57 -8.09
C PHE A 110 -13.50 8.55 -8.84
N LEU A 111 -12.97 9.65 -9.37
CA LEU A 111 -13.70 10.66 -10.14
C LEU A 111 -13.45 10.52 -11.63
N THR A 112 -14.47 10.84 -12.42
CA THR A 112 -14.30 11.01 -13.87
C THR A 112 -13.91 12.46 -14.14
N LEU A 113 -12.64 12.68 -14.47
CA LEU A 113 -12.10 14.02 -14.72
C LEU A 113 -12.21 14.43 -16.19
N TYR A 114 -12.36 15.73 -16.40
CA TYR A 114 -12.39 16.36 -17.71
C TYR A 114 -11.21 17.31 -17.83
N LYS A 115 -10.66 17.42 -19.04
CA LYS A 115 -9.58 18.34 -19.37
C LYS A 115 -10.00 19.28 -20.49
N PRO A 116 -9.45 20.49 -20.54
CA PRO A 116 -9.67 21.39 -21.66
C PRO A 116 -9.11 20.77 -22.95
N SER A 117 -9.83 20.99 -24.05
CA SER A 117 -9.42 20.67 -25.41
C SER A 117 -9.70 21.87 -26.29
N VAL A 118 -8.69 22.31 -27.03
CA VAL A 118 -8.81 23.46 -27.93
C VAL A 118 -8.85 22.96 -29.36
N THR A 119 -9.94 23.26 -30.07
CA THR A 119 -10.13 22.92 -31.48
C THR A 119 -10.65 24.17 -32.18
N GLU A 120 -10.03 24.55 -33.30
CA GLU A 120 -10.41 25.74 -34.10
C GLU A 120 -10.51 27.06 -33.31
N GLY A 121 -9.73 27.20 -32.23
CA GLY A 121 -9.74 28.40 -31.39
C GLY A 121 -10.84 28.43 -30.32
N GLU A 122 -11.67 27.39 -30.23
CA GLU A 122 -12.65 27.19 -29.16
C GLU A 122 -12.15 26.22 -28.11
N THR A 123 -12.35 26.56 -26.83
CA THR A 123 -12.00 25.68 -25.70
C THR A 123 -13.25 24.92 -25.26
N THR A 124 -13.19 23.59 -25.37
CA THR A 124 -14.20 22.66 -24.85
C THR A 124 -13.60 21.81 -23.73
N TYR A 125 -14.43 21.06 -23.00
CA TYR A 125 -13.95 20.09 -22.02
C TYR A 125 -14.29 18.68 -22.48
N VAL A 126 -13.28 17.83 -22.53
CA VAL A 126 -13.41 16.43 -22.93
C VAL A 126 -12.96 15.52 -21.79
N PRO A 127 -13.52 14.31 -21.66
CA PRO A 127 -13.05 13.35 -20.67
C PRO A 127 -11.56 13.05 -20.84
N ASP A 128 -10.84 12.81 -19.74
CA ASP A 128 -9.42 12.42 -19.79
C ASP A 128 -9.21 10.93 -20.16
N ASN A 129 -10.16 10.33 -20.87
CA ASN A 129 -10.20 8.91 -21.25
C ASN A 129 -10.14 7.89 -20.09
N LYS A 130 -10.06 8.34 -18.84
CA LYS A 130 -10.16 7.51 -17.62
C LYS A 130 -11.56 7.63 -17.04
N LYS A 131 -12.20 6.48 -16.83
CA LYS A 131 -13.46 6.40 -16.10
C LYS A 131 -13.17 6.33 -14.61
N GLY A 132 -13.80 7.22 -13.84
CA GLY A 132 -13.73 7.17 -12.39
C GLY A 132 -14.43 5.95 -11.82
N ASN A 133 -13.83 5.34 -10.81
CA ASN A 133 -14.41 4.18 -10.13
C ASN A 133 -14.68 4.49 -8.65
N GLY A 134 -15.94 4.69 -8.27
CA GLY A 134 -16.33 4.95 -6.89
C GLY A 134 -16.09 3.78 -5.93
N GLU A 135 -15.89 2.57 -6.43
CA GLU A 135 -15.73 1.36 -5.63
C GLU A 135 -14.26 1.00 -5.35
N ILE A 136 -13.29 1.77 -5.85
CA ILE A 136 -11.87 1.48 -5.56
C ILE A 136 -11.57 1.57 -4.07
N SER A 137 -10.83 0.58 -3.59
CA SER A 137 -10.38 0.46 -2.20
C SER A 137 -8.91 0.07 -2.13
N TRP A 138 -8.39 -0.05 -0.92
CA TRP A 138 -7.02 -0.53 -0.67
C TRP A 138 -6.75 -1.89 -1.31
N GLU A 139 -5.55 -2.03 -1.88
CA GLU A 139 -4.96 -3.35 -2.16
C GLU A 139 -4.33 -3.88 -0.87
N ALA A 140 -4.47 -5.16 -0.58
CA ALA A 140 -3.99 -5.76 0.66
C ALA A 140 -2.93 -6.83 0.39
N GLN A 141 -1.70 -6.58 0.86
CA GLN A 141 -0.63 -7.57 0.88
C GLN A 141 -0.63 -8.32 2.21
N ARG A 142 -0.77 -9.64 2.16
CA ARG A 142 -0.67 -10.55 3.31
C ARG A 142 0.65 -11.27 3.27
N GLN A 143 1.38 -11.24 4.37
CA GLN A 143 2.67 -11.90 4.48
C GLN A 143 2.71 -12.83 5.69
N PHE A 144 3.14 -14.06 5.44
CA PHE A 144 3.48 -15.05 6.44
C PHE A 144 5.00 -15.27 6.45
N ASN A 145 5.60 -15.37 7.64
CA ASN A 145 7.03 -15.58 7.82
C ASN A 145 7.29 -16.65 8.89
N LEU A 146 8.22 -17.56 8.59
CA LEU A 146 8.83 -18.49 9.52
C LEU A 146 10.34 -18.33 9.45
N GLY A 147 10.98 -18.15 10.60
CA GLY A 147 12.43 -17.96 10.67
C GLY A 147 13.06 -18.81 11.76
N ILE A 148 14.29 -19.23 11.55
CA ILE A 148 15.14 -19.85 12.56
C ILE A 148 16.48 -19.10 12.58
N ASP A 149 16.81 -18.53 13.73
CA ASP A 149 18.10 -17.89 13.99
C ASP A 149 18.95 -18.83 14.86
N MET A 150 20.19 -19.05 14.44
CA MET A 150 21.17 -19.91 15.11
C MET A 150 22.48 -19.17 15.37
N GLY A 151 23.07 -19.39 16.54
CA GLY A 151 24.38 -18.88 16.93
C GLY A 151 25.29 -20.00 17.43
N PHE A 152 26.55 -19.96 17.03
CA PHE A 152 27.57 -20.98 17.35
C PHE A 152 28.90 -20.34 17.77
N LEU A 153 29.72 -21.11 18.48
CA LEU A 153 31.09 -20.75 18.90
C LEU A 153 31.16 -19.46 19.70
N SER A 154 30.34 -19.34 20.75
CA SER A 154 30.12 -18.11 21.51
C SER A 154 29.63 -16.96 20.61
N ASN A 155 28.64 -17.28 19.76
CA ASN A 155 28.05 -16.37 18.78
C ASN A 155 29.03 -15.79 17.73
N LYS A 156 30.20 -16.41 17.52
CA LYS A 156 31.15 -16.01 16.45
C LYS A 156 30.62 -16.33 15.05
N ILE A 157 29.79 -17.37 14.93
CA ILE A 157 29.11 -17.72 13.70
C ILE A 157 27.61 -17.59 13.96
N ARG A 158 26.91 -16.87 13.08
CA ARG A 158 25.45 -16.73 13.11
C ARG A 158 24.90 -17.15 11.76
N ALA A 159 23.80 -17.89 11.79
CA ALA A 159 23.06 -18.29 10.61
C ALA A 159 21.57 -17.97 10.83
N SER A 160 20.89 -17.53 9.78
CA SER A 160 19.45 -17.35 9.77
C SER A 160 18.88 -18.01 8.53
N VAL A 161 17.76 -18.69 8.68
CA VAL A 161 16.98 -19.24 7.58
C VAL A 161 15.56 -18.73 7.72
N ASP A 162 15.04 -18.12 6.66
CA ASP A 162 13.70 -17.54 6.63
C ASP A 162 12.92 -18.11 5.44
N LEU A 163 11.69 -18.56 5.72
CA LEU A 163 10.69 -18.95 4.74
C LEU A 163 9.55 -17.93 4.80
N PHE A 164 9.17 -17.39 3.66
CA PHE A 164 8.09 -16.41 3.57
C PHE A 164 7.11 -16.77 2.46
N HIS A 165 5.86 -16.38 2.66
CA HIS A 165 4.81 -16.47 1.66
C HIS A 165 4.04 -15.16 1.63
N ILE A 166 3.92 -14.57 0.44
CA ILE A 166 3.26 -13.27 0.22
C ILE A 166 2.13 -13.49 -0.77
N THR A 167 0.95 -12.98 -0.42
CA THR A 167 -0.25 -12.97 -1.26
C THR A 167 -0.74 -11.53 -1.34
N ASN A 168 -1.13 -11.08 -2.54
CA ASN A 168 -1.72 -9.76 -2.74
C ASN A 168 -3.15 -9.97 -3.21
N ASP A 169 -4.09 -9.43 -2.46
CA ASP A 169 -5.51 -9.47 -2.76
C ASP A 169 -5.96 -8.07 -3.20
N ASP A 170 -6.99 -8.00 -4.05
CA ASP A 170 -7.58 -6.73 -4.51
C ASP A 170 -6.57 -5.80 -5.19
N LEU A 171 -5.72 -6.34 -6.08
CA LEU A 171 -4.67 -5.59 -6.78
C LEU A 171 -5.22 -4.34 -7.44
N LEU A 172 -4.58 -3.20 -7.20
CA LEU A 172 -4.96 -1.94 -7.84
C LEU A 172 -4.41 -1.90 -9.27
N MET A 173 -5.28 -2.12 -10.25
CA MET A 173 -4.88 -2.22 -11.66
C MET A 173 -5.64 -1.24 -12.55
N THR A 174 -4.92 -0.65 -13.50
CA THR A 174 -5.54 0.06 -14.62
C THR A 174 -5.90 -0.95 -15.70
N ARG A 175 -7.18 -1.06 -16.03
CA ARG A 175 -7.71 -1.97 -17.05
C ARG A 175 -8.30 -1.21 -18.23
N ASP A 176 -8.13 -1.75 -19.42
CA ASP A 176 -8.86 -1.31 -20.61
C ASP A 176 -10.35 -1.70 -20.50
N ILE A 177 -11.23 -0.75 -20.80
CA ILE A 177 -12.68 -0.98 -20.80
C ILE A 177 -13.25 -0.77 -22.20
N ASN A 178 -14.47 -1.26 -22.44
CA ASN A 178 -15.11 -1.12 -23.75
C ASN A 178 -15.29 0.37 -24.10
N THR A 179 -14.76 0.78 -25.25
CA THR A 179 -14.77 2.17 -25.73
C THR A 179 -16.17 2.70 -26.02
N SER A 180 -17.18 1.84 -26.17
CA SER A 180 -18.59 2.24 -26.22
C SER A 180 -19.06 2.97 -24.95
N SER A 181 -18.34 2.82 -23.83
CA SER A 181 -18.59 3.58 -22.60
C SER A 181 -18.16 5.05 -22.69
N GLY A 182 -17.43 5.45 -23.73
CA GLY A 182 -16.86 6.80 -23.88
C GLY A 182 -15.50 7.00 -23.19
N PHE A 183 -14.94 5.94 -22.58
CA PHE A 183 -13.64 5.95 -21.90
C PHE A 183 -12.77 4.78 -22.38
N LYS A 184 -11.47 4.86 -22.14
CA LYS A 184 -10.50 3.83 -22.52
C LYS A 184 -10.09 2.96 -21.36
N THR A 185 -9.90 3.55 -20.18
CA THR A 185 -9.37 2.84 -19.01
C THR A 185 -10.12 3.15 -17.73
N MET A 186 -9.95 2.30 -16.73
CA MET A 186 -10.50 2.45 -15.37
C MET A 186 -9.54 1.79 -14.38
N VAL A 187 -9.38 2.38 -13.19
CA VAL A 187 -8.68 1.74 -12.07
C VAL A 187 -9.69 0.93 -11.27
N GLU A 188 -9.36 -0.31 -10.94
CA GLU A 188 -10.20 -1.20 -10.14
C GLU A 188 -9.35 -2.18 -9.34
N ASN A 189 -9.94 -2.73 -8.28
CA ASN A 189 -9.40 -3.86 -7.55
C ASN A 189 -9.63 -5.13 -8.38
N VAL A 190 -8.56 -5.87 -8.68
CA VAL A 190 -8.58 -7.07 -9.52
C VAL A 190 -7.91 -8.23 -8.78
N GLY A 191 -8.49 -9.42 -8.89
CA GLY A 191 -8.02 -10.61 -8.17
C GLY A 191 -8.82 -10.87 -6.91
N ALA A 192 -8.46 -11.93 -6.20
CA ALA A 192 -9.07 -12.37 -4.95
C ALA A 192 -8.01 -12.98 -4.04
#